data_AF-A0A7K1K0K8-F1
#
_entry.id   AF-A0A7K1K0K8-F1
#
_cell.length_a   1.000
_cell.length_b   1.000
_cell.length_c   1.000
_cell.angle_alpha   90.00
_cell.angle_beta   90.00
_cell.angle_gamma   90.00
#
_symmetry.space_group_name_H-M   'P 1'
#
loop_
_entity.id
_entity.type
_entity.pdbx_description
1 polymer ?
#
loop_
_entity_poly.entity_id
_entity_poly.type
_entity_poly.pdbx_seq_one_letter_code
_entity_poly.pdbx_strand_id
1 'polypeptide(L)'
;MSNRFEKTSAPAPEGQSTAVRVLDATGAVRQTIVEPYKGLGSAPIVLRDLDQDGREELLVALDSRQRYVRWAIWRAQQPSPTYSRVGEVVGEAYSAEPNVVMVRAGSDISFLDFDAGALRPIAEAAINGDGHCSLAAHSGISRLGLQPADAEKRLCEVALR
;
A
#
# COMPACT_ATOMS: atom_id res chain seq x y z
N MET A 1 14.92 -3.15 -15.71
CA MET A 1 15.00 -4.61 -15.46
C MET A 1 13.87 -4.95 -14.51
N SER A 2 12.97 -5.85 -14.90
CA SER A 2 11.79 -6.19 -14.09
C SER A 2 12.16 -7.30 -13.10
N ASN A 3 11.85 -7.12 -11.82
CA ASN A 3 11.97 -8.19 -10.82
C ASN A 3 10.98 -9.31 -11.16
N ARG A 4 11.42 -10.56 -11.10
CA ARG A 4 10.55 -11.73 -11.31
C ARG A 4 10.19 -12.32 -9.95
N PHE A 5 8.91 -12.54 -9.71
CA PHE A 5 8.40 -13.08 -8.45
C PHE A 5 8.00 -14.53 -8.63
N GLU A 6 8.35 -15.37 -7.65
CA GLU A 6 7.79 -16.71 -7.52
C GLU A 6 6.96 -16.78 -6.24
N LYS A 7 5.65 -17.03 -6.42
CA LYS A 7 4.69 -17.22 -5.34
C LYS A 7 4.78 -18.66 -4.85
N THR A 8 5.14 -18.86 -3.59
CA THR A 8 4.94 -20.14 -2.91
C THR A 8 4.08 -19.91 -1.68
N SER A 9 2.77 -19.88 -1.88
CA SER A 9 1.81 -20.01 -0.78
C SER A 9 1.45 -21.48 -0.64
N ALA A 10 2.03 -22.18 0.33
CA ALA A 10 1.41 -23.41 0.80
C ALA A 10 0.13 -22.99 1.55
N PRO A 11 -1.05 -23.58 1.28
CA PRO A 11 -2.20 -23.45 2.16
C PRO A 11 -1.85 -24.02 3.52
N ALA A 12 -2.36 -23.36 4.52
CA ALA A 12 -1.70 -23.24 5.78
C ALA A 12 -2.86 -22.99 6.73
N PRO A 13 -3.28 -23.93 7.61
CA PRO A 13 -4.37 -23.71 8.55
C PRO A 13 -4.32 -22.32 9.19
N GLU A 14 -5.49 -21.78 9.56
CA GLU A 14 -5.62 -20.44 10.16
C GLU A 14 -4.48 -20.17 11.16
N GLY A 15 -3.70 -19.11 10.92
CA GLY A 15 -2.50 -18.79 11.71
C GLY A 15 -1.16 -19.09 11.03
N GLN A 16 -1.15 -19.55 9.78
CA GLN A 16 0.09 -19.73 9.02
C GLN A 16 0.46 -18.52 8.13
N SER A 17 1.67 -18.55 7.56
CA SER A 17 2.27 -17.44 6.83
C SER A 17 2.32 -17.65 5.32
N THR A 18 2.21 -16.56 4.57
CA THR A 18 2.52 -16.49 3.13
C THR A 18 3.99 -16.19 2.95
N ALA A 19 4.67 -16.97 2.10
CA ALA A 19 6.04 -16.71 1.69
C ALA A 19 6.09 -16.18 0.25
N VAL A 20 6.79 -15.06 0.05
CA VAL A 20 7.07 -14.45 -1.26
C VAL A 20 8.56 -14.51 -1.50
N ARG A 21 8.98 -15.16 -2.60
CA ARG A 21 10.39 -15.22 -3.01
C ARG A 21 10.64 -14.16 -4.07
N VAL A 22 11.53 -13.23 -3.76
CA VAL A 22 12.01 -12.19 -4.68
C VAL A 22 13.23 -12.75 -5.40
N LEU A 23 13.17 -12.84 -6.72
CA LEU A 23 14.24 -13.37 -7.54
C LEU A 23 14.94 -12.25 -8.31
N ASP A 24 16.24 -12.40 -8.54
CA ASP A 24 16.94 -11.56 -9.51
C ASP A 24 16.70 -12.01 -10.96
N ALA A 25 17.31 -11.29 -11.90
CA ALA A 25 17.22 -11.59 -13.32
C ALA A 25 17.78 -12.97 -13.73
N THR A 26 18.63 -13.58 -12.89
CA THR A 26 19.18 -14.93 -13.11
C THR A 26 18.28 -16.03 -12.53
N GLY A 27 17.24 -15.66 -11.79
CA GLY A 27 16.34 -16.58 -11.09
C GLY A 27 16.82 -16.96 -9.68
N ALA A 28 17.92 -16.38 -9.20
CA ALA A 28 18.40 -16.62 -7.85
C ALA A 28 17.55 -15.88 -6.82
N VAL A 29 17.24 -16.53 -5.70
CA VAL A 29 16.50 -15.90 -4.59
C VAL A 29 17.36 -14.82 -3.95
N ARG A 30 16.86 -13.59 -3.94
CA ARG A 30 17.48 -12.45 -3.27
C ARG A 30 16.87 -12.14 -1.91
N GLN A 31 15.59 -12.44 -1.75
CA GLN A 31 14.88 -12.22 -0.50
C GLN A 31 13.71 -13.21 -0.40
N THR A 32 13.42 -13.65 0.83
CA THR A 32 12.17 -14.31 1.17
C THR A 32 11.43 -13.41 2.16
N ILE A 33 10.24 -12.96 1.78
CA ILE A 33 9.33 -12.18 2.62
C ILE A 33 8.29 -13.12 3.18
N VAL A 34 8.06 -13.06 4.50
CA VAL A 34 7.09 -13.91 5.19
C VAL A 34 6.13 -13.02 5.96
N GLU A 35 4.84 -13.15 5.66
CA GLU A 35 3.78 -12.38 6.32
C GLU A 35 2.69 -13.33 6.83
N PRO A 36 2.12 -13.11 8.02
CA PRO A 36 0.99 -13.90 8.49
C PRO A 36 -0.21 -13.68 7.56
N TYR A 37 -0.99 -14.73 7.29
CA TYR A 37 -2.21 -14.61 6.50
C TYR A 37 -3.40 -15.29 7.17
N LYS A 38 -4.51 -14.56 7.24
CA LYS A 38 -5.81 -15.08 7.70
C LYS A 38 -6.83 -14.92 6.58
N GLY A 39 -7.24 -16.05 6.01
CA GLY A 39 -8.18 -16.06 4.89
C GLY A 39 -8.38 -17.48 4.37
N LEU A 40 -9.33 -17.62 3.44
CA LEU A 40 -9.49 -18.87 2.70
C LEU A 40 -8.53 -18.87 1.51
N GLY A 41 -7.79 -19.98 1.33
CA GLY A 41 -6.88 -20.15 0.21
C GLY A 41 -5.53 -19.44 0.36
N SER A 42 -4.95 -19.02 -0.76
CA SER A 42 -3.65 -18.35 -0.81
C SER A 42 -3.79 -16.84 -0.61
N ALA A 43 -2.86 -16.20 0.08
CA ALA A 43 -2.86 -14.74 0.18
C ALA A 43 -2.79 -14.08 -1.21
N PRO A 44 -3.63 -13.06 -1.45
CA PRO A 44 -3.40 -12.11 -2.52
C PRO A 44 -2.04 -11.42 -2.40
N ILE A 45 -1.41 -11.21 -3.54
CA ILE A 45 -0.17 -10.46 -3.69
C ILE A 45 -0.41 -9.49 -4.85
N VAL A 46 -0.10 -8.21 -4.65
CA VAL A 46 -0.26 -7.17 -5.67
C VAL A 46 1.07 -6.43 -5.82
N LEU A 47 1.39 -6.07 -7.05
CA LEU A 47 2.47 -5.16 -7.39
C LEU A 47 1.87 -3.87 -7.92
N ARG A 48 2.36 -2.74 -7.42
CA ARG A 48 1.90 -1.43 -7.86
C ARG A 48 2.94 -0.38 -7.53
N ASP A 49 3.27 0.46 -8.51
CA ASP A 49 4.06 1.67 -8.27
C ASP A 49 3.20 2.68 -7.48
N LEU A 50 3.40 2.72 -6.16
CA LEU A 50 2.60 3.55 -5.26
C LEU A 50 3.22 4.94 -5.09
N ASP A 51 4.55 5.04 -5.13
CA ASP A 51 5.28 6.29 -4.95
C ASP A 51 5.67 7.01 -6.25
N GLN A 52 5.34 6.44 -7.41
CA GLN A 52 5.65 6.94 -8.76
C GLN A 52 7.15 7.01 -9.07
N ASP A 53 7.96 6.14 -8.45
CA ASP A 53 9.40 6.08 -8.69
C ASP A 53 9.81 5.16 -9.85
N GLY A 54 8.82 4.55 -10.52
CA GLY A 54 8.99 3.60 -11.62
C GLY A 54 9.27 2.17 -11.18
N ARG A 55 9.21 1.86 -9.88
CA ARG A 55 9.27 0.50 -9.32
C ARG A 55 7.97 0.20 -8.62
N GLU A 56 7.60 -1.07 -8.64
CA GLU A 56 6.38 -1.52 -7.98
C GLU A 56 6.64 -1.84 -6.51
N GLU A 57 5.83 -1.31 -5.61
CA GLU A 57 5.68 -1.79 -4.24
C GLU A 57 5.03 -3.17 -4.25
N LEU A 58 5.42 -3.99 -3.27
CA LEU A 58 4.81 -5.27 -2.99
C LEU A 58 3.76 -5.13 -1.88
N LEU A 59 2.53 -5.54 -2.19
CA LEU A 59 1.44 -5.64 -1.24
C LEU A 59 1.14 -7.11 -0.96
N VAL A 60 1.20 -7.51 0.31
CA VAL A 60 0.89 -8.88 0.75
C VAL A 60 -0.31 -8.83 1.68
N ALA A 61 -1.38 -9.55 1.33
CA ALA A 61 -2.56 -9.60 2.17
C ALA A 61 -2.27 -10.30 3.51
N LEU A 62 -2.75 -9.72 4.60
CA LEU A 62 -2.59 -10.19 5.98
C LEU A 62 -3.89 -10.78 6.55
N ASP A 63 -5.03 -10.14 6.27
CA ASP A 63 -6.35 -10.64 6.67
C ASP A 63 -7.37 -10.27 5.60
N SER A 64 -7.97 -11.29 4.99
CA SER A 64 -9.00 -11.15 3.96
C SER A 64 -10.40 -11.55 4.45
N ARG A 65 -10.56 -11.84 5.74
CA ARG A 65 -11.86 -12.17 6.35
C ARG A 65 -12.67 -10.94 6.72
N GLN A 66 -12.01 -9.78 6.75
CA GLN A 66 -12.63 -8.49 7.03
C GLN A 66 -13.29 -7.93 5.78
N ARG A 67 -14.21 -6.97 5.94
CA ARG A 67 -14.86 -6.26 4.82
C ARG A 67 -13.84 -5.65 3.84
N TYR A 68 -12.74 -5.12 4.38
CA TYR A 68 -11.62 -4.59 3.62
C TYR A 68 -10.36 -5.37 3.97
N VAL A 69 -9.62 -5.77 2.95
CA VAL A 69 -8.38 -6.54 3.14
C VAL A 69 -7.34 -5.69 3.86
N ARG A 70 -6.68 -6.28 4.86
CA ARG A 70 -5.48 -5.69 5.46
C ARG A 70 -4.25 -6.13 4.68
N TRP A 71 -3.37 -5.19 4.34
CA TRP A 71 -2.16 -5.42 3.56
C TRP A 71 -0.92 -4.99 4.32
N ALA A 72 0.16 -5.75 4.21
CA ALA A 72 1.51 -5.26 4.44
C ALA A 72 2.02 -4.62 3.15
N ILE A 73 2.62 -3.43 3.27
CA ILE A 73 3.24 -2.70 2.16
C ILE A 73 4.76 -2.79 2.30
N TRP A 74 5.40 -3.19 1.21
CA TRP A 74 6.84 -3.38 1.09
C TRP A 74 7.35 -2.51 -0.06
N ARG A 75 8.23 -1.56 0.25
CA ARG A 75 8.80 -0.61 -0.73
C ARG A 75 10.05 -1.15 -1.39
N ALA A 76 10.10 -1.07 -2.71
CA ALA A 76 11.27 -1.48 -3.48
C ALA A 76 12.49 -0.60 -3.10
N GLN A 77 13.63 -1.23 -2.85
CA GLN A 77 14.86 -0.53 -2.48
C GLN A 77 15.72 -0.25 -3.72
N GLN A 78 16.58 0.76 -3.62
CA GLN A 78 17.69 0.96 -4.55
C GLN A 78 19.04 0.81 -3.84
N PRO A 79 20.09 0.34 -4.55
CA PRO A 79 20.08 -0.19 -5.91
C PRO A 79 19.74 -1.69 -6.00
N SER A 80 19.39 -2.32 -4.87
CA SER A 80 19.20 -3.77 -4.76
C SER A 80 17.77 -4.21 -5.07
N PRO A 81 17.54 -5.35 -5.75
CA PRO A 81 16.21 -5.92 -5.98
C PRO A 81 15.65 -6.56 -4.69
N THR A 82 15.50 -5.75 -3.65
CA THR A 82 15.02 -6.12 -2.32
C THR A 82 13.95 -5.13 -1.88
N TYR A 83 13.13 -5.53 -0.92
CA TYR A 83 12.07 -4.72 -0.36
C TYR A 83 12.26 -4.50 1.14
N SER A 84 11.79 -3.36 1.62
CA SER A 84 11.67 -3.06 3.05
C SER A 84 10.21 -2.85 3.42
N ARG A 85 9.76 -3.45 4.52
CA ARG A 85 8.40 -3.27 5.03
C ARG A 85 8.24 -1.84 5.53
N VAL A 86 7.25 -1.12 5.02
CA VAL A 86 7.01 0.28 5.36
C VAL A 86 5.75 0.50 6.19
N GLY A 87 4.83 -0.47 6.24
CA GLY A 87 3.63 -0.34 7.06
C GLY A 87 2.52 -1.29 6.66
N GLU A 88 1.35 -1.05 7.25
CA GLU A 88 0.13 -1.78 6.96
C GLU A 88 -0.99 -0.80 6.62
N VAL A 89 -1.90 -1.24 5.77
CA VAL A 89 -3.10 -0.48 5.38
C VAL A 89 -4.32 -1.39 5.36
N VAL A 90 -5.51 -0.81 5.52
CA VAL A 90 -6.79 -1.53 5.39
C VAL A 90 -7.57 -0.89 4.25
N GLY A 91 -7.88 -1.67 3.22
CA GLY A 91 -8.46 -1.17 1.97
C GLY A 91 -7.51 -1.30 0.79
N GLU A 92 -7.92 -0.75 -0.35
CA GLU A 92 -7.16 -0.81 -1.60
C GLU A 92 -6.22 0.39 -1.71
N ALA A 93 -4.93 0.14 -1.96
CA ALA A 93 -3.93 1.19 -2.10
C ALA A 93 -3.69 1.57 -3.56
N TYR A 94 -3.57 2.86 -3.82
CA TYR A 94 -3.37 3.50 -5.10
C TYR A 94 -2.28 4.56 -4.97
N SER A 95 -1.57 4.83 -6.07
CA SER A 95 -0.77 6.04 -6.14
C SER A 95 -1.69 7.25 -6.27
N ALA A 96 -1.55 8.23 -5.37
CA ALA A 96 -2.27 9.49 -5.46
C ALA A 96 -1.46 10.51 -6.27
N GLU A 97 -0.18 10.61 -5.94
CA GLU A 97 0.83 11.48 -6.53
C GLU A 97 2.22 11.00 -6.09
N PRO A 98 3.34 11.58 -6.57
CA PRO A 98 4.67 11.12 -6.18
C PRO A 98 4.85 11.09 -4.65
N ASN A 99 5.30 9.94 -4.13
CA ASN A 99 5.44 9.62 -2.70
C ASN A 99 4.16 9.66 -1.85
N VAL A 100 2.96 9.82 -2.43
CA VAL A 100 1.68 9.83 -1.68
C VAL A 100 0.80 8.66 -2.12
N VAL A 101 0.43 7.85 -1.13
CA VAL A 101 -0.47 6.72 -1.28
C VAL A 101 -1.88 7.12 -0.87
N MET A 102 -2.85 6.79 -1.70
CA MET A 102 -4.26 6.82 -1.35
C MET A 102 -4.72 5.40 -1.00
N VAL A 103 -5.35 5.23 0.15
CA VAL A 103 -5.97 3.96 0.56
C VAL A 103 -7.47 4.16 0.65
N ARG A 104 -8.25 3.32 -0.03
CA ARG A 104 -9.72 3.39 -0.05
C ARG A 104 -10.34 2.19 0.66
N ALA A 105 -11.19 2.49 1.65
CA ALA A 105 -11.99 1.53 2.39
C ALA A 105 -13.47 1.93 2.31
N GLY A 106 -14.07 1.75 1.13
CA GLY A 106 -15.43 2.23 0.85
C GLY A 106 -15.47 3.73 0.61
N SER A 107 -16.23 4.44 1.44
CA SER A 107 -16.30 5.92 1.45
C SER A 107 -15.09 6.55 2.13
N ASP A 108 -14.39 5.82 2.99
CA ASP A 108 -13.29 6.33 3.78
C ASP A 108 -11.99 6.24 2.98
N ILE A 109 -11.20 7.31 3.02
CA ILE A 109 -9.95 7.45 2.30
C ILE A 109 -8.86 7.92 3.26
N SER A 110 -7.71 7.27 3.22
CA SER A 110 -6.49 7.70 3.91
C SER A 110 -5.42 8.10 2.90
N PHE A 111 -4.77 9.23 3.14
CA PHE A 111 -3.58 9.66 2.41
C PHE A 111 -2.35 9.46 3.29
N LEU A 112 -1.33 8.79 2.75
CA LEU A 112 -0.11 8.42 3.46
C LEU A 112 1.12 8.86 2.64
N ASP A 113 2.20 9.32 3.28
CA ASP A 113 3.50 9.54 2.64
C ASP A 113 4.49 8.43 2.98
N PHE A 114 5.39 8.12 2.05
CA PHE A 114 6.59 7.33 2.34
C PHE A 114 7.66 8.23 2.97
N ASP A 115 7.74 8.24 4.30
CA ASP A 115 8.70 9.05 5.05
C ASP A 115 9.56 8.19 5.98
N ALA A 116 10.88 8.42 5.93
CA ALA A 116 11.88 7.76 6.76
C ALA A 116 11.72 6.22 6.84
N GLY A 117 11.35 5.58 5.73
CA GLY A 117 11.17 4.12 5.65
C GLY A 117 9.85 3.61 6.22
N ALA A 118 8.87 4.47 6.45
CA ALA A 118 7.55 4.09 6.92
C ALA A 118 6.43 4.82 6.16
N LEU A 119 5.22 4.26 6.17
CA LEU A 119 4.01 4.97 5.80
C LEU A 119 3.59 5.88 6.95
N ARG A 120 3.40 7.17 6.67
CA ARG A 120 3.00 8.18 7.64
C ARG A 120 1.66 8.81 7.22
N PRO A 121 0.70 9.02 8.14
CA PRO A 121 -0.55 9.71 7.82
C PRO A 121 -0.34 11.16 7.42
N ILE A 122 -0.96 11.55 6.31
CA ILE A 122 -1.07 12.93 5.83
C ILE A 122 -2.44 13.49 6.17
N ALA A 123 -3.48 12.79 5.71
CA ALA A 123 -4.87 13.22 5.82
C ALA A 123 -5.84 12.03 5.75
N GLU A 124 -7.04 12.24 6.24
CA GLU A 124 -8.19 11.34 6.08
C GLU A 124 -9.31 12.14 5.40
N ALA A 125 -9.99 11.50 4.45
CA ALA A 125 -11.12 12.06 3.73
C ALA A 125 -12.28 11.08 3.72
N ALA A 126 -13.47 11.59 3.46
CA ALA A 126 -14.66 10.78 3.26
C ALA A 126 -15.42 11.26 2.02
N ILE A 127 -16.00 10.31 1.29
CA ILE A 127 -16.95 10.59 0.20
C ILE A 127 -18.37 10.40 0.75
N ASN A 128 -19.13 11.49 0.76
CA ASN A 128 -20.51 11.53 1.22
C ASN A 128 -21.46 10.86 0.21
N GLY A 129 -22.70 10.62 0.64
CA GLY A 129 -23.72 9.97 -0.20
C GLY A 129 -24.13 10.74 -1.47
N ASP A 130 -23.79 12.03 -1.55
CA ASP A 130 -23.96 12.89 -2.72
C ASP A 130 -22.72 12.92 -3.64
N GLY A 131 -21.68 12.16 -3.31
CA GLY A 131 -20.41 12.12 -4.03
C GLY A 131 -19.43 13.23 -3.65
N HIS A 132 -19.74 14.09 -2.69
CA HIS A 132 -18.83 15.13 -2.23
C HIS A 132 -17.70 14.54 -1.38
N CYS A 133 -16.46 14.91 -1.66
CA CYS A 133 -15.29 14.56 -0.84
C CYS A 133 -14.91 15.73 0.09
N SER A 134 -14.58 15.43 1.35
CA SER A 134 -14.09 16.41 2.32
C SER A 134 -13.01 15.80 3.22
N LEU A 135 -12.04 16.59 3.67
CA LEU A 135 -11.05 16.14 4.64
C LEU A 135 -11.64 16.09 6.06
N ALA A 136 -11.56 14.92 6.69
CA ALA A 136 -11.94 14.72 8.09
C ALA A 136 -10.77 14.98 9.06
N ALA A 137 -9.54 14.66 8.64
CA ALA A 137 -8.32 14.91 9.40
C ALA A 137 -7.18 15.30 8.45
N HIS A 138 -6.27 16.17 8.89
CA HIS A 138 -5.24 16.73 8.00
C HIS A 138 -4.01 17.22 8.77
N SER A 139 -3.66 16.60 9.90
CA SER A 139 -2.51 17.03 10.72
C SER A 139 -1.16 16.86 10.02
N GLY A 140 -1.07 16.03 8.98
CA GLY A 140 0.14 15.77 8.22
C GLY A 140 0.29 16.57 6.93
N ILE A 141 -0.68 17.42 6.54
CA ILE A 141 -0.63 18.14 5.24
C ILE A 141 0.57 19.09 5.08
N SER A 142 1.18 19.52 6.19
CA SER A 142 2.40 20.32 6.15
C SER A 142 3.55 19.61 5.44
N ARG A 143 3.52 18.27 5.41
CA ARG A 143 4.45 17.40 4.64
C ARG A 143 4.31 17.61 3.14
N LEU A 144 3.13 18.02 2.68
CA LEU A 144 2.87 18.37 1.28
C LEU A 144 3.21 19.84 0.96
N GLY A 145 3.55 20.65 1.97
CA GLY A 145 3.74 22.09 1.81
C GLY A 145 2.45 22.85 1.49
N LEU A 146 1.29 22.30 1.85
CA LEU A 146 -0.03 22.86 1.51
C LEU A 146 -0.73 23.47 2.72
N GLN A 147 -1.56 24.48 2.45
CA GLN A 147 -2.57 24.94 3.40
C GLN A 147 -3.80 24.02 3.37
N PRO A 148 -4.62 23.95 4.44
CA PRO A 148 -5.78 23.04 4.51
C PRO A 148 -6.72 23.09 3.31
N ALA A 149 -7.08 24.29 2.84
CA ALA A 149 -8.01 24.44 1.71
C ALA A 149 -7.42 23.91 0.39
N ASP A 150 -6.13 24.15 0.15
CA ASP A 150 -5.44 23.66 -1.05
C ASP A 150 -5.23 22.14 -0.98
N ALA A 151 -4.96 21.61 0.21
CA ALA A 151 -4.84 20.18 0.45
C ALA A 151 -6.17 19.46 0.19
N GLU A 152 -7.30 19.99 0.69
CA GLU A 152 -8.61 19.39 0.44
C GLU A 152 -8.92 19.36 -1.05
N LYS A 153 -8.80 20.49 -1.73
CA LYS A 153 -9.04 20.56 -3.18
C LYS A 153 -8.20 19.53 -3.95
N ARG A 154 -6.90 19.47 -3.68
CA ARG A 154 -5.96 18.59 -4.39
C ARG A 154 -6.22 17.11 -4.09
N LEU A 155 -6.35 16.74 -2.82
CA LEU A 155 -6.51 15.34 -2.41
C LEU A 155 -7.90 14.81 -2.79
N CYS A 156 -8.94 15.62 -2.68
CA CYS A 156 -10.28 15.22 -3.10
C CYS A 156 -10.43 15.13 -4.62
N GLU A 157 -9.69 15.91 -5.40
CA GLU A 157 -9.65 15.74 -6.86
C GLU A 157 -9.11 14.36 -7.24
N VAL A 158 -8.10 13.85 -6.51
CA VAL A 158 -7.54 12.51 -6.73
C VAL A 158 -8.50 11.42 -6.25
N ALA A 159 -9.12 11.60 -5.08
CA ALA A 159 -10.06 10.66 -4.48
C ALA A 159 -11.30 10.31 -5.34
N LEU A 160 -11.72 11.26 -6.18
CA LEU A 160 -12.93 11.17 -6.99
C LEU A 160 -12.67 10.63 -8.42
N ARG A 161 -11.40 10.35 -8.76
CA ARG A 161 -11.04 9.68 -10.02
C ARG A 161 -11.20 8.16 -9.90
#